data_AF-A0A7C5NTA6-F1
#
_entry.id   AF-A0A7C5NTA6-F1
#
_cell.length_a   1.000
_cell.length_b   1.000
_cell.length_c   1.000
_cell.angle_alpha   90.00
_cell.angle_beta   90.00
_cell.angle_gamma   90.00
#
_symmetry.space_group_name_H-M   'P 1'
#
loop_
_entity.id
_entity.type
_entity.pdbx_description
1 polymer ?
#
loop_
_entity_poly.entity_id
_entity_poly.type
_entity_poly.pdbx_seq_one_letter_code
_entity_poly.pdbx_strand_id
1 'polypeptide(L)'
;MNTLLGALLALISAFGWGTASVLVKIGMRNKSAVTVNIIRLYITALFYASIFLITGKYKEILSLSPEIILVTFISGLFGFVIGDYFYFNALKLMGVSRTVPITSSYPLWTMLWAWMFFGKKITTQTLLGAL
;
A
#
# COMPACT_ATOMS: atom_id res chain seq x y z
N MET A 1 -6.89 -11.83 19.41
CA MET A 1 -7.09 -11.69 17.95
C MET A 1 -6.50 -12.92 17.28
N ASN A 2 -7.27 -13.66 16.48
CA ASN A 2 -6.87 -14.99 15.99
C ASN A 2 -5.76 -14.85 14.94
N THR A 3 -4.54 -15.30 15.24
CA THR A 3 -3.38 -15.27 14.33
C THR A 3 -3.69 -15.88 12.96
N LEU A 4 -4.51 -16.93 12.93
CA LEU A 4 -4.95 -17.57 11.68
C LEU A 4 -5.77 -16.61 10.80
N LEU A 5 -6.70 -15.86 11.39
CA LEU A 5 -7.48 -14.87 10.66
C LEU A 5 -6.58 -13.77 10.10
N GLY A 6 -5.60 -13.31 10.89
CA GLY A 6 -4.61 -12.33 10.43
C GLY A 6 -3.80 -12.84 9.23
N ALA A 7 -3.35 -14.09 9.28
CA ALA A 7 -2.62 -14.73 8.17
C ALA A 7 -3.50 -14.86 6.91
N LEU A 8 -4.77 -15.26 7.06
CA LEU A 8 -5.70 -15.35 5.93
C LEU A 8 -5.95 -14.00 5.27
N LEU A 9 -6.16 -12.94 6.07
CA LEU A 9 -6.34 -11.58 5.55
C LEU A 9 -5.08 -11.08 4.83
N ALA A 10 -3.89 -11.39 5.34
CA ALA A 10 -2.62 -11.06 4.69
C ALA A 10 -2.46 -11.78 3.33
N LEU A 11 -2.86 -13.06 3.24
CA LEU A 11 -2.83 -13.81 1.99
C LEU A 11 -3.82 -13.26 0.95
N ILE A 12 -5.03 -12.87 1.37
CA ILE A 12 -6.01 -12.21 0.51
C ILE A 12 -5.45 -10.87 -0.01
N SER A 13 -4.79 -10.10 0.88
CA SER A 13 -4.12 -8.86 0.49
C SER A 13 -3.00 -9.12 -0.53
N ALA A 14 -2.18 -10.15 -0.33
CA ALA A 14 -1.12 -10.53 -1.27
C ALA A 14 -1.67 -10.93 -2.64
N PHE A 15 -2.76 -11.70 -2.69
CA PHE A 15 -3.47 -12.02 -3.92
C PHE A 15 -3.98 -10.75 -4.64
N GLY A 16 -4.55 -9.81 -3.88
CA GLY A 16 -4.99 -8.52 -4.40
C GLY A 16 -3.85 -7.70 -5.00
N TRP A 17 -2.72 -7.58 -4.28
CA TRP A 17 -1.53 -6.88 -4.76
C TRP A 17 -0.92 -7.51 -6.01
N GLY A 18 -0.81 -8.85 -6.03
CA GLY A 18 -0.32 -9.59 -7.19
C GLY A 18 -1.20 -9.33 -8.43
N THR A 19 -2.51 -9.46 -8.28
CA THR A 19 -3.47 -9.20 -9.36
C THR A 19 -3.43 -7.74 -9.83
N ALA A 20 -3.42 -6.79 -8.89
CA ALA A 20 -3.40 -5.35 -9.19
C ALA A 20 -2.16 -4.95 -9.98
N SER A 21 -0.98 -5.51 -9.66
CA SER A 21 0.27 -5.20 -10.37
C SER A 21 0.22 -5.54 -11.87
N VAL A 22 -0.42 -6.66 -12.20
CA VAL A 22 -0.62 -7.11 -13.59
C VAL A 22 -1.65 -6.22 -14.30
N LEU A 23 -2.80 -5.96 -13.64
CA LEU A 23 -3.86 -5.13 -14.22
C LEU A 23 -3.40 -3.70 -14.47
N VAL A 24 -2.65 -3.10 -13.54
CA VAL A 24 -2.05 -1.77 -13.72
C VAL A 24 -1.10 -1.77 -14.92
N LYS A 25 -0.20 -2.76 -15.02
CA LYS A 25 0.73 -2.84 -16.17
C LYS A 25 -0.03 -2.91 -17.50
N ILE A 26 -1.15 -3.64 -17.56
CA ILE A 26 -2.03 -3.70 -18.73
C ILE A 26 -2.66 -2.32 -19.00
N GLY A 27 -3.19 -1.65 -17.97
CA GLY A 27 -3.80 -0.32 -18.07
C GLY A 27 -2.82 0.80 -18.45
N MET A 28 -1.51 0.59 -18.24
CA MET A 28 -0.46 1.56 -18.56
C MET A 28 -0.05 1.62 -20.05
N ARG A 29 -0.66 0.82 -20.94
CA ARG A 29 -0.35 0.82 -22.39
C ARG A 29 -0.42 2.25 -22.96
N ASN A 30 0.76 2.83 -23.22
CA ASN A 30 0.96 4.20 -23.72
C ASN A 30 0.46 5.34 -22.83
N LYS A 31 0.29 5.11 -21.53
CA LYS A 31 -0.06 6.15 -20.55
C LYS A 31 1.11 6.45 -19.61
N SER A 32 1.06 7.62 -18.97
CA SER A 32 2.03 7.98 -17.93
C SER A 32 1.65 7.28 -16.60
N ALA A 33 2.64 7.04 -15.74
CA ALA A 33 2.41 6.51 -14.39
C ALA A 33 1.44 7.38 -13.60
N VAL A 34 1.61 8.71 -13.69
CA VAL A 34 0.76 9.69 -13.01
C VAL A 34 -0.69 9.60 -13.48
N THR A 35 -0.93 9.55 -14.79
CA THR A 35 -2.28 9.48 -15.35
C THR A 35 -3.03 8.23 -14.85
N VAL A 36 -2.39 7.06 -14.90
CA VAL A 36 -3.01 5.81 -14.43
C VAL A 36 -3.26 5.86 -12.93
N ASN A 37 -2.32 6.42 -12.17
CA ASN A 37 -2.47 6.50 -10.72
C ASN A 37 -3.59 7.47 -10.30
N ILE A 38 -3.72 8.63 -10.94
CA ILE A 38 -4.82 9.57 -10.68
C ILE A 38 -6.18 8.88 -10.85
N ILE A 39 -6.38 8.17 -11.97
CA ILE A 39 -7.63 7.44 -12.23
C ILE A 39 -7.86 6.38 -11.13
N ARG A 40 -6.82 5.61 -10.77
CA ARG A 40 -6.89 4.63 -9.69
C ARG A 40 -7.32 5.26 -8.37
N LEU A 41 -6.73 6.40 -7.99
CA LEU A 41 -7.01 7.07 -6.72
C LEU A 41 -8.42 7.66 -6.68
N TYR A 42 -8.92 8.27 -7.76
CA TYR A 42 -10.29 8.78 -7.80
C TYR A 42 -11.33 7.66 -7.69
N ILE A 43 -11.17 6.57 -8.44
CA ILE A 43 -12.08 5.41 -8.35
C ILE A 43 -12.05 4.81 -6.95
N THR A 44 -10.86 4.64 -6.38
CA THR A 44 -10.68 4.11 -5.01
C THR A 44 -11.33 5.02 -3.97
N ALA A 45 -11.14 6.35 -4.07
CA ALA A 45 -11.72 7.32 -3.17
C ALA A 45 -13.25 7.31 -3.22
N LEU A 46 -13.84 7.24 -4.42
CA LEU A 46 -15.29 7.11 -4.58
C LEU A 46 -15.83 5.83 -3.93
N PHE A 47 -15.15 4.70 -4.16
CA PHE A 47 -15.58 3.42 -3.59
C PHE A 47 -15.53 3.42 -2.05
N TYR A 48 -14.44 3.94 -1.46
CA TYR A 48 -14.36 4.08 0.00
C TYR A 48 -15.37 5.08 0.55
N ALA A 49 -15.62 6.20 -0.15
CA ALA A 49 -16.66 7.14 0.24
C ALA A 49 -18.06 6.48 0.25
N SER A 50 -18.37 5.62 -0.73
CA SER A 50 -19.62 4.84 -0.73
C SER A 50 -19.71 3.88 0.47
N ILE A 51 -18.65 3.12 0.76
CA ILE A 51 -18.61 2.23 1.93
C ILE A 51 -18.87 3.03 3.22
N PHE A 52 -18.24 4.18 3.32
CA PHE A 52 -18.32 5.05 4.49
C PHE A 52 -19.73 5.60 4.74
N LEU A 53 -20.43 5.99 3.68
CA LEU A 53 -21.82 6.41 3.73
C LEU A 53 -22.74 5.24 4.11
N ILE A 54 -22.56 4.06 3.49
CA ILE A 54 -23.39 2.87 3.74
C ILE A 54 -23.22 2.35 5.17
N THR A 55 -22.00 2.35 5.69
CA THR A 55 -21.70 1.86 7.04
C THR A 55 -21.99 2.88 8.14
N GLY A 56 -22.35 4.13 7.79
CA GLY A 56 -22.58 5.21 8.74
C GLY A 56 -21.33 5.67 9.50
N LYS A 57 -20.15 5.26 9.04
CA LYS A 57 -18.86 5.54 9.69
C LYS A 57 -18.39 6.98 9.52
N TYR A 58 -19.16 7.82 8.83
CA TYR A 58 -18.84 9.24 8.60
C TYR A 58 -18.54 10.10 9.80
N LYS A 59 -19.09 9.73 10.94
CA LYS A 59 -18.82 10.41 12.20
C LYS A 59 -17.39 10.16 12.70
N GLU A 60 -16.75 9.04 12.34
CA GLU A 60 -15.39 8.72 12.79
C GLU A 60 -14.35 9.66 12.16
N ILE A 61 -14.49 10.02 10.87
CA ILE A 61 -13.60 11.01 10.23
C ILE A 61 -13.78 12.38 10.85
N LEU A 62 -15.03 12.78 11.12
CA LEU A 62 -15.32 14.08 11.74
C LEU A 62 -14.77 14.20 13.17
N SER A 63 -14.50 13.07 13.84
CA SER A 63 -13.88 13.02 15.17
C SER A 63 -12.36 12.90 15.16
N LEU A 64 -11.71 12.84 13.99
CA LEU A 64 -10.24 12.72 13.93
C LEU A 64 -9.56 14.01 14.39
N SER A 65 -8.48 13.86 15.16
CA SER A 65 -7.64 14.99 15.53
C SER A 65 -6.82 15.48 14.33
N PRO A 66 -6.43 16.77 14.28
CA PRO A 66 -5.59 17.31 13.20
C PRO A 66 -4.27 16.54 13.01
N GLU A 67 -3.70 16.01 14.09
CA GLU A 67 -2.47 15.22 14.07
C GLU A 67 -2.66 13.90 13.31
N ILE A 68 -3.76 13.19 13.54
CA ILE A 68 -4.07 11.93 12.84
C ILE A 68 -4.30 12.21 11.35
N ILE A 69 -5.00 13.29 11.03
CA ILE A 69 -5.22 13.72 9.65
C ILE A 69 -3.87 14.01 8.97
N LEU A 70 -2.98 14.76 9.63
CA LEU A 70 -1.66 15.10 9.11
C LEU A 70 -0.78 13.86 8.88
N VAL A 71 -0.69 12.96 9.86
CA VAL A 71 0.10 11.72 9.74
C VAL A 71 -0.43 10.83 8.62
N THR A 72 -1.75 10.69 8.51
CA THR A 72 -2.39 9.88 7.46
C THR A 72 -2.19 10.51 6.08
N PHE A 73 -2.26 11.84 5.99
CA PHE A 73 -1.97 12.58 4.77
C PHE A 73 -0.52 12.39 4.31
N ILE A 74 0.46 12.55 5.22
CA ILE A 74 1.87 12.32 4.93
C ILE A 74 2.11 10.87 4.50
N SER A 75 1.51 9.90 5.20
CA SER A 75 1.55 8.48 4.82
C SER A 75 1.01 8.26 3.40
N GLY A 76 -0.09 8.93 3.05
CA GLY A 76 -0.68 8.88 1.71
C GLY A 76 0.25 9.48 0.65
N LEU A 77 0.97 10.56 0.93
CA LEU A 77 1.96 11.12 0.01
C LEU A 77 3.11 10.16 -0.26
N PHE A 78 3.67 9.54 0.79
CA PHE A 78 4.76 8.58 0.62
C PHE A 78 4.33 7.32 -0.13
N GLY A 79 3.18 6.75 0.21
CA GLY A 79 2.69 5.52 -0.43
C GLY A 79 2.10 5.79 -1.82
N PHE A 80 1.06 6.61 -1.87
CA PHE A 80 0.21 6.75 -3.06
C PHE A 80 0.70 7.76 -4.09
N VAL A 81 1.62 8.65 -3.72
CA VAL A 81 2.19 9.64 -4.65
C VAL A 81 3.62 9.24 -5.01
N ILE A 82 4.53 9.28 -4.04
CA ILE A 82 5.96 9.04 -4.27
C ILE A 82 6.22 7.57 -4.61
N GLY A 83 5.78 6.64 -3.75
CA GLY A 83 5.99 5.21 -3.91
C GLY A 83 5.39 4.69 -5.21
N ASP A 84 4.12 5.01 -5.46
CA ASP A 84 3.43 4.60 -6.68
C ASP A 84 4.01 5.23 -7.95
N TYR A 85 4.49 6.48 -7.91
CA TYR A 85 5.18 7.08 -9.05
C TYR A 85 6.39 6.23 -9.46
N PHE A 86 7.26 5.87 -8.51
CA PHE A 86 8.43 5.06 -8.81
C PHE A 86 8.06 3.62 -9.17
N TYR A 87 7.11 3.02 -8.44
CA TYR A 87 6.65 1.65 -8.69
C TYR A 87 6.06 1.50 -10.11
N PHE A 88 5.20 2.42 -10.54
CA PHE A 88 4.57 2.36 -11.85
C PHE A 88 5.57 2.63 -12.97
N ASN A 89 6.50 3.57 -12.78
CA ASN A 89 7.58 3.78 -13.75
C ASN A 89 8.47 2.53 -13.85
N ALA A 90 8.82 1.89 -12.74
CA ALA A 90 9.54 0.62 -12.76
C ALA A 90 8.74 -0.46 -13.49
N LEU A 91 7.45 -0.65 -13.19
CA LEU A 91 6.57 -1.56 -13.94
C LEU A 91 6.62 -1.29 -15.44
N LYS A 92 6.62 -0.02 -15.86
CA LYS A 92 6.71 0.38 -17.27
C LYS A 92 8.04 -0.06 -17.90
N LEU A 93 9.16 0.19 -17.22
CA LEU A 93 10.52 -0.03 -17.71
C LEU A 93 10.96 -1.50 -17.71
N MET A 94 10.73 -2.23 -16.61
CA MET A 94 11.27 -3.59 -16.43
C MET A 94 10.21 -4.69 -16.31
N GLY A 95 8.93 -4.33 -16.29
CA GLY A 95 7.81 -5.27 -16.24
C GLY A 95 7.54 -5.86 -14.85
N VAL A 96 6.38 -6.52 -14.72
CA VAL A 96 5.86 -7.02 -13.43
C VAL A 96 6.82 -8.03 -12.79
N SER A 97 7.33 -8.99 -13.58
CA SER A 97 8.13 -10.12 -13.09
C SER A 97 9.46 -9.72 -12.45
N ARG A 98 9.97 -8.52 -12.74
CA ARG A 98 11.20 -8.00 -12.12
C ARG A 98 10.89 -6.95 -11.06
N THR A 99 9.95 -6.04 -11.32
CA THR A 99 9.61 -4.97 -10.36
C THR A 99 9.04 -5.54 -9.06
N VAL A 100 8.08 -6.47 -9.14
CA VAL A 100 7.37 -6.96 -7.95
C VAL A 100 8.33 -7.61 -6.95
N PRO A 101 9.18 -8.60 -7.33
CA PRO A 101 10.13 -9.20 -6.38
C PRO A 101 11.10 -8.19 -5.74
N ILE A 102 11.59 -7.20 -6.50
CA ILE A 102 12.48 -6.17 -5.95
C ILE A 102 11.73 -5.33 -4.90
N THR A 103 10.50 -4.90 -5.21
CA THR A 103 9.69 -4.14 -4.26
C THR A 103 9.21 -4.97 -3.07
N SER A 104 9.14 -6.30 -3.20
CA SER A 104 8.85 -7.20 -2.08
C SER A 104 9.93 -7.21 -1.00
N SER A 105 11.05 -6.51 -1.18
CA SER A 105 12.02 -6.20 -0.12
C SER A 105 11.52 -5.14 0.89
N TYR A 106 10.36 -4.51 0.65
CA TYR A 106 9.78 -3.50 1.56
C TYR A 106 9.65 -3.94 3.03
N PRO A 107 9.42 -5.23 3.40
CA PRO A 107 9.36 -5.64 4.80
C PRO A 107 10.67 -5.37 5.56
N LEU A 108 11.82 -5.46 4.90
CA LEU A 108 13.12 -5.11 5.49
C LEU A 108 13.15 -3.62 5.88
N TRP A 109 12.65 -2.75 5.00
CA TRP A 109 12.50 -1.32 5.29
C TRP A 109 11.49 -1.07 6.40
N THR A 110 10.35 -1.78 6.40
CA THR A 110 9.35 -1.69 7.48
C THR A 110 9.96 -2.08 8.83
N MET A 111 10.79 -3.12 8.88
CA MET A 111 11.50 -3.53 10.09
C MET A 111 12.50 -2.47 10.57
N LEU A 112 13.27 -1.88 9.65
CA LEU A 112 14.20 -0.79 9.95
C LEU A 112 13.46 0.41 10.56
N TRP A 113 12.38 0.86 9.93
CA TRP A 113 11.57 1.96 10.45
C TRP A 113 10.92 1.62 11.79
N ALA A 114 10.42 0.39 11.96
CA ALA A 114 9.82 -0.03 13.21
C ALA A 114 10.82 -0.08 14.36
N TRP A 115 12.07 -0.47 14.09
CA TRP A 115 13.15 -0.39 15.06
C TRP A 115 13.50 1.07 15.39
N MET A 116 13.65 1.94 14.38
CA MET A 116 14.01 3.35 14.59
C MET A 116 12.94 4.16 15.35
N PHE A 117 11.67 4.05 14.96
CA PHE A 117 10.59 4.88 15.52
C PHE A 117 9.92 4.28 16.76
N PHE A 118 9.88 2.95 16.86
CA PHE A 118 9.17 2.27 17.97
C PHE A 118 10.09 1.45 18.88
N GLY A 119 11.40 1.43 18.62
CA GLY A 119 12.37 0.69 19.42
C GLY A 119 12.18 -0.83 19.39
N LYS A 120 11.44 -1.37 18.41
CA LYS A 120 11.16 -2.82 18.34
C LYS A 120 12.43 -3.60 18.04
N LYS A 121 12.74 -4.58 18.89
CA LYS A 121 13.89 -5.48 18.66
C LYS A 121 13.67 -6.31 17.40
N ILE A 122 14.65 -6.25 16.49
CA ILE A 122 14.71 -7.13 15.33
C ILE A 122 15.25 -8.49 15.79
N THR A 123 14.43 -9.52 15.67
CA THR A 123 14.84 -10.91 15.98
C THR A 123 15.31 -11.62 14.71
N THR A 124 16.12 -12.65 14.86
CA THR A 124 16.55 -13.50 13.74
C THR A 124 15.35 -14.14 13.03
N GLN A 125 14.31 -14.53 13.76
CA GLN A 125 13.08 -15.09 13.18
C GLN A 125 12.36 -14.07 12.29
N THR A 126 12.18 -12.84 12.78
CA THR A 126 11.54 -11.76 11.98
C THR A 126 12.39 -11.37 10.77
N LEU A 127 13.72 -11.41 10.89
CA LEU A 127 14.63 -11.11 9.79
C LEU A 127 14.57 -12.19 8.71
N LEU A 128 14.64 -13.46 9.10
CA LEU A 128 14.53 -14.59 8.16
C LEU A 128 13.16 -14.65 7.49
N GLY A 129 12.08 -14.27 8.17
CA GLY A 129 10.75 -14.19 7.57
C GLY A 129 10.56 -13.01 6.61
N ALA A 130 11.44 -12.01 6.65
CA ALA A 130 11.39 -10.85 5.77
C ALA A 130 12.31 -10.95 4.53
N LEU A 131 13.17 -11.97 4.49
CA LEU A 131 14.04 -12.34 3.36
C LEU A 131 13.32 -13.33 2.42
#